data_AF-A0A847I764-F1
#
_entry.id   AF-A0A847I764-F1
#
_cell.length_a   1.000
_cell.length_b   1.000
_cell.length_c   1.000
_cell.angle_alpha   90.00
_cell.angle_beta   90.00
_cell.angle_gamma   90.00
#
_symmetry.space_group_name_H-M   'P 1'
#
loop_
_entity.id
_entity.type
_entity.pdbx_description
1 polymer ?
#
loop_
_entity_poly.entity_id
_entity_poly.type
_entity_poly.pdbx_seq_one_letter_code
_entity_poly.pdbx_strand_id
1 'polypeptide(L)'
;MSLRARYLLTAASLLFSVQRGFADTRTELPPNLDQELAAIQDFTYDFDHPAYYHLLAFVQNSLQAPGFNTPPIVVDDWRVLIERPADYRGLPVTVEGVVGRNKDPYVHPRHPELRPVSQVELSRPDQAVSCTLIFTQDVADIPIGATLQATGYFVKINRFPRQSGEPGLSALIVASGPSQVSRTAGRTSQTGPDWRWMVLAVLAGLIITVIMLRRARGFRRHNLRELHAEREPRINLAADLEDWAKREPPDCPPPQKPGDAP
;
A
#
# COMPACT_ATOMS: atom_id res chain seq x y z
N MET A 1 -18.66 51.74 12.92
CA MET A 1 -18.77 50.52 12.08
C MET A 1 -17.60 49.59 12.41
N SER A 2 -17.90 48.40 12.93
CA SER A 2 -16.94 47.45 13.50
C SER A 2 -16.13 46.72 12.43
N LEU A 3 -14.82 46.55 12.66
CA LEU A 3 -13.89 45.79 11.80
C LEU A 3 -14.37 44.35 11.49
N ARG A 4 -15.22 43.76 12.32
CA ARG A 4 -15.81 42.43 12.08
C ARG A 4 -16.82 42.40 10.93
N ALA A 5 -17.48 43.51 10.63
CA ALA A 5 -18.46 43.57 9.54
C ALA A 5 -17.80 43.62 8.15
N ARG A 6 -16.56 44.12 8.05
CA ARG A 6 -15.82 44.14 6.77
C ARG A 6 -15.27 42.78 6.38
N TYR A 7 -14.89 41.92 7.33
CA TYR A 7 -14.37 40.57 7.02
C TYR A 7 -15.42 39.58 6.53
N LEU A 8 -16.67 39.68 7.00
CA LEU A 8 -17.74 38.77 6.57
C LEU A 8 -18.24 39.08 5.14
N LEU A 9 -18.14 40.33 4.70
CA LEU A 9 -18.54 40.74 3.35
C LEU A 9 -17.51 40.33 2.26
N THR A 10 -16.22 40.25 2.60
CA THR A 10 -15.18 39.77 1.67
C THR A 10 -15.21 38.25 1.47
N ALA A 11 -15.48 37.48 2.54
CA ALA A 11 -15.57 36.01 2.44
C ALA A 11 -16.79 35.56 1.61
N ALA A 12 -17.94 36.24 1.75
CA ALA A 12 -19.13 35.95 0.95
C ALA A 12 -18.94 36.31 -0.53
N SER A 13 -18.17 37.35 -0.85
CA SER A 13 -17.91 37.78 -2.23
C SER A 13 -16.96 36.83 -2.99
N LEU A 14 -16.03 36.17 -2.27
CA LEU A 14 -15.17 35.12 -2.84
C LEU A 14 -15.95 33.83 -3.13
N LEU A 15 -16.86 33.42 -2.23
CA LEU A 15 -17.74 32.26 -2.45
C LEU A 15 -18.72 32.46 -3.62
N PHE A 16 -19.23 33.68 -3.81
CA PHE A 16 -20.17 33.99 -4.89
C PHE A 16 -19.51 34.14 -6.26
N SER A 17 -18.25 34.57 -6.32
CA SER A 17 -17.50 34.69 -7.58
C SER A 17 -17.08 33.32 -8.13
N VAL A 18 -16.80 32.36 -7.23
CA VAL A 18 -16.55 30.97 -7.60
C VAL A 18 -17.79 30.33 -8.23
N GLN A 19 -19.00 30.59 -7.71
CA GLN A 19 -20.23 29.96 -8.24
C GLN A 19 -20.69 30.47 -9.62
N ARG A 20 -20.33 31.70 -10.03
CA ARG A 20 -20.76 32.25 -11.34
C ARG A 20 -19.82 31.94 -12.50
N GLY A 21 -18.59 31.51 -12.24
CA GLY A 21 -17.60 31.17 -13.28
C GLY A 21 -17.76 29.77 -13.90
N PHE A 22 -18.48 28.86 -13.25
CA PHE A 22 -18.58 27.45 -13.70
C PHE A 22 -19.67 27.18 -14.74
N ALA A 23 -20.57 28.12 -15.00
CA ALA A 23 -21.77 27.86 -15.80
C ALA A 23 -21.56 27.95 -17.32
N ASP A 24 -20.44 28.52 -17.80
CA ASP A 24 -20.23 28.82 -19.24
C ASP A 24 -18.97 28.18 -19.86
N THR A 25 -18.19 27.44 -19.09
CA THR A 25 -17.08 26.62 -19.60
C THR A 25 -17.63 25.35 -20.20
N ARG A 26 -17.95 25.41 -21.50
CA ARG A 26 -18.31 24.24 -22.32
C ARG A 26 -17.30 23.12 -22.08
N THR A 27 -17.79 22.03 -21.53
CA THR A 27 -17.04 20.83 -21.18
C THR A 27 -16.37 20.24 -22.42
N GLU A 28 -15.08 19.95 -22.30
CA GLU A 28 -14.29 19.25 -23.34
C GLU A 28 -14.80 17.82 -23.56
N LEU A 29 -15.50 17.28 -22.57
CA LEU A 29 -16.08 15.95 -22.59
C LEU A 29 -17.29 15.89 -23.54
N PRO A 30 -17.51 14.74 -24.21
CA PRO A 30 -18.74 14.52 -24.95
C PRO A 30 -19.97 14.73 -24.04
N PRO A 31 -21.06 15.34 -24.53
CA PRO A 31 -22.21 15.71 -23.70
C PRO A 31 -22.87 14.51 -23.00
N ASN A 32 -22.79 13.32 -23.59
CA ASN A 32 -23.29 12.09 -22.98
C ASN A 32 -22.43 11.67 -21.78
N LEU A 33 -21.13 11.90 -21.83
CA LEU A 33 -20.20 11.53 -20.77
C LEU A 33 -20.39 12.40 -19.53
N ASP A 34 -20.66 13.69 -19.68
CA ASP A 34 -20.97 14.57 -18.54
C ASP A 34 -22.18 14.08 -17.74
N GLN A 35 -23.24 13.66 -18.43
CA GLN A 35 -24.45 13.14 -17.79
C GLN A 35 -24.19 11.81 -17.07
N GLU A 36 -23.43 10.92 -17.70
CA GLU A 36 -23.05 9.65 -17.09
C GLU A 36 -22.14 9.84 -15.87
N LEU A 37 -21.20 10.78 -15.92
CA LEU A 37 -20.36 11.15 -14.79
C LEU A 37 -21.23 11.72 -13.66
N ALA A 38 -22.14 12.64 -13.95
CA ALA A 38 -23.05 13.20 -12.94
C ALA A 38 -23.88 12.13 -12.18
N ALA A 39 -24.16 10.99 -12.83
CA ALA A 39 -24.88 9.87 -12.21
C ALA A 39 -24.03 8.98 -11.29
N ILE A 40 -22.70 9.13 -11.27
CA ILE A 40 -21.82 8.30 -10.43
C ILE A 40 -22.14 8.49 -8.94
N GLN A 41 -22.22 7.37 -8.23
CA GLN A 41 -22.29 7.34 -6.77
C GLN A 41 -20.90 7.45 -6.13
N ASP A 42 -20.74 8.41 -5.21
CA ASP A 42 -19.54 8.54 -4.39
C ASP A 42 -19.58 7.59 -3.17
N PHE A 43 -18.41 7.40 -2.56
CA PHE A 43 -18.22 6.67 -1.32
C PHE A 43 -18.51 5.16 -1.41
N THR A 44 -18.34 4.57 -2.59
CA THR A 44 -18.39 3.12 -2.81
C THR A 44 -16.99 2.51 -2.81
N TYR A 45 -16.90 1.18 -2.71
CA TYR A 45 -15.63 0.45 -2.71
C TYR A 45 -15.15 0.03 -4.12
N ASP A 46 -16.03 0.13 -5.11
CA ASP A 46 -15.79 -0.29 -6.48
C ASP A 46 -15.37 0.86 -7.39
N PHE A 47 -14.54 0.54 -8.38
CA PHE A 47 -14.18 1.44 -9.48
C PHE A 47 -15.06 1.20 -10.72
N ASP A 48 -15.86 0.14 -10.71
CA ASP A 48 -16.54 -0.42 -11.87
C ASP A 48 -17.80 0.40 -12.20
N HIS A 49 -17.65 1.42 -13.06
CA HIS A 49 -18.75 2.26 -13.52
C HIS A 49 -18.63 2.56 -15.01
N PRO A 50 -19.71 2.47 -15.82
CA PRO A 50 -19.65 2.74 -17.26
C PRO A 50 -18.99 4.07 -17.63
N ALA A 51 -19.38 5.14 -16.95
CA ALA A 51 -18.82 6.48 -17.14
C ALA A 51 -17.28 6.55 -16.93
N TYR A 52 -16.73 5.75 -16.00
CA TYR A 52 -15.28 5.68 -15.79
C TYR A 52 -14.58 5.10 -17.02
N TYR A 53 -15.12 4.02 -17.60
CA TYR A 53 -14.54 3.39 -18.80
C TYR A 53 -14.67 4.27 -20.04
N HIS A 54 -15.81 4.94 -20.22
CA HIS A 54 -16.00 5.90 -21.31
C HIS A 54 -15.04 7.08 -21.20
N LEU A 55 -14.83 7.62 -20.00
CA LEU A 55 -13.83 8.64 -19.74
C LEU A 55 -12.41 8.13 -20.01
N LEU A 56 -12.10 6.91 -19.59
CA LEU A 56 -10.80 6.30 -19.82
C LEU A 56 -10.52 6.12 -21.32
N ALA A 57 -11.51 5.65 -22.09
CA ALA A 57 -11.44 5.56 -23.55
C ALA A 57 -11.25 6.94 -24.19
N PHE A 58 -11.97 7.96 -23.71
CA PHE A 58 -11.80 9.34 -24.18
C PHE A 58 -10.37 9.84 -23.93
N VAL A 59 -9.84 9.69 -22.72
CA VAL A 59 -8.47 10.12 -22.37
C VAL A 59 -7.41 9.33 -23.17
N GLN A 60 -7.63 8.03 -23.41
CA GLN A 60 -6.73 7.23 -24.25
C GLN A 60 -6.71 7.72 -25.71
N ASN A 61 -7.85 8.09 -26.27
CA ASN A 61 -7.97 8.45 -27.68
C ASN A 61 -7.72 9.94 -27.96
N SER A 62 -7.68 10.77 -26.91
CA SER A 62 -7.38 12.19 -27.05
C SER A 62 -5.88 12.43 -27.11
N LEU A 63 -5.44 13.15 -28.14
CA LEU A 63 -4.05 13.63 -28.27
C LEU A 63 -3.70 14.69 -27.24
N GLN A 64 -4.71 15.31 -26.61
CA GLN A 64 -4.55 16.50 -25.78
C GLN A 64 -5.02 16.32 -24.34
N ALA A 65 -5.66 15.20 -23.97
CA ALA A 65 -6.32 15.08 -22.67
C ALA A 65 -5.37 15.07 -21.46
N PRO A 66 -5.72 15.77 -20.36
CA PRO A 66 -6.77 16.81 -20.32
C PRO A 66 -6.33 18.06 -21.09
N GLY A 67 -7.10 18.46 -22.12
CA GLY A 67 -6.66 19.36 -23.17
C GLY A 67 -7.24 20.75 -23.04
N PHE A 68 -6.64 21.56 -22.16
CA PHE A 68 -6.49 23.03 -22.08
C PHE A 68 -7.61 24.01 -22.53
N ASN A 69 -8.75 23.57 -23.07
CA ASN A 69 -9.86 24.45 -23.43
C ASN A 69 -10.45 25.13 -22.20
N THR A 70 -10.35 24.45 -21.05
CA THR A 70 -10.63 25.00 -19.73
C THR A 70 -9.35 24.93 -18.91
N PRO A 71 -8.94 26.03 -18.25
CA PRO A 71 -7.79 25.99 -17.35
C PRO A 71 -8.08 25.00 -16.21
N PRO A 72 -7.17 24.06 -15.92
CA PRO A 72 -7.40 23.07 -14.89
C PRO A 72 -7.50 23.73 -13.51
N ILE A 73 -8.39 23.22 -12.68
CA ILE A 73 -8.58 23.72 -11.32
C ILE A 73 -7.44 23.16 -10.46
N VAL A 74 -6.62 24.05 -9.90
CA VAL A 74 -5.58 23.63 -8.95
C VAL A 74 -6.24 23.31 -7.61
N VAL A 75 -6.06 22.07 -7.14
CA VAL A 75 -6.66 21.56 -5.91
C VAL A 75 -5.58 21.39 -4.86
N ASP A 76 -5.32 22.45 -4.10
CA ASP A 76 -4.34 22.46 -3.02
C ASP A 76 -4.83 21.71 -1.77
N ASP A 77 -6.14 21.60 -1.57
CA ASP A 77 -6.77 20.89 -0.46
C ASP A 77 -7.71 19.81 -0.99
N TRP A 78 -7.32 18.54 -0.92
CA TRP A 78 -8.11 17.44 -1.46
C TRP A 78 -9.42 17.23 -0.72
N ARG A 79 -9.62 17.84 0.47
CA ARG A 79 -10.91 17.79 1.18
C ARG A 79 -12.04 18.41 0.36
N VAL A 80 -11.75 19.41 -0.48
CA VAL A 80 -12.78 20.04 -1.33
C VAL A 80 -13.42 19.06 -2.31
N LEU A 81 -12.66 18.05 -2.77
CA LEU A 81 -13.16 17.00 -3.66
C LEU A 81 -14.14 16.07 -2.93
N ILE A 82 -14.00 15.93 -1.60
CA ILE A 82 -14.88 15.10 -0.77
C ILE A 82 -16.11 15.88 -0.32
N GLU A 83 -15.95 17.14 0.04
CA GLU A 83 -17.04 17.98 0.51
C GLU A 83 -18.03 18.30 -0.61
N ARG A 84 -17.52 18.42 -1.85
CA ARG A 84 -18.31 18.86 -3.01
C ARG A 84 -17.97 18.08 -4.29
N PRO A 85 -18.05 16.73 -4.31
CA PRO A 85 -17.59 15.92 -5.44
C PRO A 85 -18.32 16.26 -6.75
N ALA A 86 -19.61 16.57 -6.68
CA ALA A 86 -20.42 16.93 -7.84
C ALA A 86 -19.90 18.19 -8.58
N ASP A 87 -19.25 19.11 -7.88
CA ASP A 87 -18.77 20.37 -8.46
C ASP A 87 -17.49 20.20 -9.28
N TYR A 88 -16.72 19.13 -9.03
CA TYR A 88 -15.45 18.87 -9.71
C TYR A 88 -15.57 17.76 -10.74
N ARG A 89 -16.68 17.02 -10.74
CA ARG A 89 -16.82 15.81 -11.55
C ARG A 89 -16.80 16.13 -13.03
N GLY A 90 -15.96 15.40 -13.78
CA GLY A 90 -15.72 15.66 -15.19
C GLY A 90 -14.91 16.93 -15.48
N LEU A 91 -14.51 17.69 -14.47
CA LEU A 91 -13.64 18.85 -14.64
C LEU A 91 -12.17 18.44 -14.57
N PRO A 92 -11.30 19.10 -15.37
CA PRO A 92 -9.87 18.93 -15.25
C PRO A 92 -9.38 19.55 -13.94
N VAL A 93 -8.78 18.73 -13.08
CA VAL A 93 -8.18 19.13 -11.82
C VAL A 93 -6.69 18.83 -11.83
N THR A 94 -5.90 19.71 -11.24
CA THR A 94 -4.47 19.50 -10.99
C THR A 94 -4.27 19.22 -9.51
N VAL A 95 -3.66 18.08 -9.21
CA VAL A 95 -3.29 17.67 -7.85
C VAL A 95 -1.79 17.47 -7.75
N GLU A 96 -1.23 17.74 -6.58
CA GLU A 96 0.16 17.44 -6.22
C GLU A 96 0.20 16.60 -4.95
N GLY A 97 1.06 15.60 -4.92
CA GLY A 97 1.28 14.76 -3.74
C GLY A 97 2.52 13.88 -3.85
N VAL A 98 2.75 13.06 -2.83
CA VAL A 98 3.87 12.11 -2.79
C VAL A 98 3.37 10.73 -3.17
N VAL A 99 4.07 10.06 -4.10
CA VAL A 99 3.75 8.70 -4.53
C VAL A 99 3.88 7.74 -3.34
N GLY A 100 2.76 7.23 -2.85
CA GLY A 100 2.70 6.24 -1.77
C GLY A 100 2.71 4.82 -2.30
N ARG A 101 2.04 4.59 -3.44
CA ARG A 101 2.05 3.31 -4.16
C ARG A 101 2.06 3.54 -5.66
N ASN A 102 2.78 2.70 -6.38
CA ASN A 102 2.75 2.60 -7.84
C ASN A 102 2.52 1.12 -8.16
N LYS A 103 1.36 0.79 -8.74
CA LYS A 103 1.00 -0.59 -9.08
C LYS A 103 1.45 -0.87 -10.51
N ASP A 104 1.77 -2.14 -10.77
CA ASP A 104 2.06 -2.59 -12.13
C ASP A 104 0.88 -2.27 -13.06
N PRO A 105 1.16 -1.92 -14.33
CA PRO A 105 0.11 -1.71 -15.32
C PRO A 105 -0.83 -2.91 -15.40
N TYR A 106 -2.13 -2.65 -15.50
CA TYR A 106 -3.14 -3.69 -15.58
C TYR A 106 -4.13 -3.44 -16.72
N VAL A 107 -4.75 -4.52 -17.17
CA VAL A 107 -5.80 -4.51 -18.20
C VAL A 107 -7.14 -4.76 -17.53
N HIS A 108 -8.17 -4.01 -17.93
CA HIS A 108 -9.53 -4.25 -17.45
C HIS A 108 -10.11 -5.51 -18.11
N PRO A 109 -10.36 -6.62 -17.38
CA PRO A 109 -10.72 -7.90 -18.00
C PRO A 109 -12.05 -7.86 -18.77
N ARG A 110 -12.98 -6.99 -18.35
CA ARG A 110 -14.30 -6.80 -18.99
C ARG A 110 -14.28 -5.76 -20.12
N HIS A 111 -13.16 -5.05 -20.28
CA HIS A 111 -12.99 -3.97 -21.26
C HIS A 111 -11.65 -4.13 -21.99
N PRO A 112 -11.44 -5.23 -22.73
CA PRO A 112 -10.18 -5.51 -23.43
C PRO A 112 -9.87 -4.52 -24.57
N GLU A 113 -10.86 -3.76 -25.03
CA GLU A 113 -10.70 -2.65 -25.97
C GLU A 113 -9.90 -1.49 -25.38
N LEU A 114 -9.82 -1.39 -24.04
CA LEU A 114 -9.01 -0.40 -23.36
C LEU A 114 -7.55 -0.87 -23.30
N ARG A 115 -6.63 0.03 -23.63
CA ARG A 115 -5.19 -0.23 -23.45
C ARG A 115 -4.85 -0.37 -21.97
N PRO A 116 -3.72 -1.04 -21.62
CA PRO A 116 -3.26 -1.13 -20.24
C PRO A 116 -3.18 0.24 -19.58
N VAL A 117 -3.51 0.29 -18.29
CA VAL A 117 -3.48 1.52 -17.47
C VAL A 117 -2.59 1.32 -16.25
N SER A 118 -1.99 2.40 -15.78
CA SER A 118 -1.18 2.40 -14.57
C SER A 118 -1.95 3.04 -13.42
N GLN A 119 -1.83 2.50 -12.21
CA GLN A 119 -2.46 3.07 -11.02
C GLN A 119 -1.42 3.56 -10.03
N VAL A 120 -1.51 4.85 -9.69
CA VAL A 120 -0.65 5.51 -8.71
C VAL A 120 -1.50 6.06 -7.58
N GLU A 121 -1.12 5.78 -6.34
CA GLU A 121 -1.75 6.35 -5.15
C GLU A 121 -0.84 7.44 -4.58
N LEU A 122 -1.32 8.68 -4.61
CA LEU A 122 -0.69 9.82 -3.96
C LEU A 122 -1.20 9.95 -2.52
N SER A 123 -0.29 10.34 -1.66
CA SER A 123 -0.58 10.73 -0.29
C SER A 123 0.02 12.09 0.02
N ARG A 124 -0.59 12.77 0.99
CA ARG A 124 -0.12 14.03 1.54
C ARG A 124 -0.09 13.91 3.06
N PRO A 125 1.04 14.23 3.73
CA PRO A 125 1.13 14.07 5.17
C PRO A 125 0.21 15.04 5.93
N ASP A 126 -0.15 16.16 5.30
CA ASP A 126 -1.02 17.20 5.85
C ASP A 126 -2.52 16.92 5.60
N GLN A 127 -2.88 15.86 4.88
CA GLN A 127 -4.27 15.58 4.50
C GLN A 127 -4.64 14.11 4.77
N ALA A 128 -5.80 13.89 5.37
CA ALA A 128 -6.29 12.54 5.70
C ALA A 128 -6.83 11.76 4.48
N VAL A 129 -6.75 12.34 3.29
CA VAL A 129 -7.33 11.86 2.03
C VAL A 129 -6.21 11.36 1.14
N SER A 130 -6.44 10.25 0.44
CA SER A 130 -5.52 9.76 -0.59
C SER A 130 -6.03 10.16 -1.98
N CYS A 131 -5.15 10.23 -2.98
CA CYS A 131 -5.59 10.46 -4.36
C CYS A 131 -5.14 9.29 -5.23
N THR A 132 -6.09 8.62 -5.86
CA THR A 132 -5.84 7.53 -6.81
C THR A 132 -5.85 8.11 -8.22
N LEU A 133 -4.71 8.03 -8.88
CA LEU A 133 -4.53 8.42 -10.27
C LEU A 133 -4.53 7.17 -11.14
N ILE A 134 -5.34 7.19 -12.19
CA ILE A 134 -5.29 6.23 -13.28
C ILE A 134 -4.67 6.91 -14.49
N PHE A 135 -3.50 6.43 -14.89
CA PHE A 135 -2.77 6.93 -16.05
C PHE A 135 -2.99 6.02 -17.25
N THR A 136 -3.23 6.63 -18.41
CA THR A 136 -3.30 5.90 -19.69
C THR A 136 -1.92 5.65 -20.32
N GLN A 137 -0.92 6.39 -19.88
CA GLN A 137 0.49 6.15 -20.19
C GLN A 137 1.12 5.19 -19.18
N ASP A 138 2.19 4.52 -19.62
CA ASP A 138 3.04 3.74 -18.72
C ASP A 138 3.85 4.69 -17.83
N VAL A 139 3.75 4.47 -16.52
CA VAL A 139 4.43 5.25 -15.47
C VAL A 139 5.10 4.35 -14.44
N ALA A 140 5.41 3.11 -14.81
CA ALA A 140 6.06 2.14 -13.93
C ALA A 140 7.44 2.60 -13.42
N ASP A 141 8.08 3.55 -14.10
CA ASP A 141 9.37 4.12 -13.72
C ASP A 141 9.28 5.19 -12.62
N ILE A 142 8.09 5.64 -12.23
CA ILE A 142 7.91 6.63 -11.17
C ILE A 142 8.17 5.97 -9.81
N PRO A 143 9.20 6.41 -9.07
CA PRO A 143 9.55 5.78 -7.80
C PRO A 143 8.60 6.21 -6.68
N ILE A 144 8.36 5.29 -5.74
CA ILE A 144 7.67 5.59 -4.48
C ILE A 144 8.46 6.67 -3.72
N GLY A 145 7.76 7.68 -3.21
CA GLY A 145 8.34 8.82 -2.51
C GLY A 145 8.68 10.01 -3.40
N ALA A 146 8.53 9.91 -4.72
CA ALA A 146 8.60 11.06 -5.62
C ALA A 146 7.42 12.01 -5.39
N THR A 147 7.66 13.31 -5.54
CA THR A 147 6.58 14.30 -5.64
C THR A 147 6.07 14.30 -7.07
N LEU A 148 4.76 14.10 -7.20
CA LEU A 148 4.06 14.00 -8.48
C LEU A 148 3.00 15.08 -8.55
N GLN A 149 3.03 15.85 -9.65
CA GLN A 149 1.92 16.65 -10.09
C GLN A 149 1.24 15.95 -11.26
N ALA A 150 -0.09 15.89 -11.23
CA ALA A 150 -0.87 15.32 -12.30
C ALA A 150 -2.12 16.17 -12.54
N THR A 151 -2.45 16.32 -13.82
CA THR A 151 -3.70 16.95 -14.26
C THR A 151 -4.56 15.87 -14.92
N GLY A 152 -5.82 15.76 -14.49
CA GLY A 152 -6.75 14.76 -15.01
C GLY A 152 -8.20 15.12 -14.67
N TYR A 153 -9.15 14.32 -15.14
CA TYR A 153 -10.55 14.51 -14.84
C TYR A 153 -10.91 13.84 -13.53
N PHE A 154 -11.55 14.57 -12.62
CA PHE A 154 -12.06 14.01 -11.38
C PHE A 154 -13.31 13.15 -11.66
N VAL A 155 -13.34 11.94 -11.11
CA VAL A 155 -14.39 10.95 -11.38
C VAL A 155 -15.32 10.78 -10.19
N LYS A 156 -14.76 10.42 -9.03
CA LYS A 156 -15.52 10.09 -7.82
C LYS A 156 -14.63 10.02 -6.58
N ILE A 157 -15.28 9.91 -5.42
CA ILE A 157 -14.63 9.49 -4.18
C ILE A 157 -14.87 8.00 -3.95
N ASN A 158 -13.81 7.25 -3.65
CA ASN A 158 -13.85 5.84 -3.28
C ASN A 158 -13.56 5.64 -1.79
N ARG A 159 -14.13 4.58 -1.23
CA ARG A 159 -13.74 4.03 0.07
C ARG A 159 -12.73 2.91 -0.12
N PHE A 160 -11.77 2.82 0.80
CA PHE A 160 -10.86 1.70 0.87
C PHE A 160 -10.66 1.25 2.33
N PRO A 161 -10.44 -0.04 2.58
CA PRO A 161 -10.19 -0.53 3.92
C PRO A 161 -8.84 -0.01 4.45
N ARG A 162 -8.82 0.57 5.65
CA ARG A 162 -7.59 0.86 6.39
C ARG A 162 -7.36 -0.15 7.51
N GLN A 163 -6.11 -0.26 7.93
CA GLN A 163 -5.71 -1.12 9.06
C GLN A 163 -6.38 -0.71 10.38
N SER A 164 -6.74 0.57 10.54
CA SER A 164 -7.42 1.08 11.73
C SER A 164 -8.89 0.66 11.86
N GLY A 165 -9.46 0.00 10.85
CA GLY A 165 -10.88 -0.37 10.79
C GLY A 165 -11.81 0.74 10.28
N GLU A 166 -11.40 2.01 10.37
CA GLU A 166 -12.13 3.11 9.73
C GLU A 166 -11.87 3.13 8.21
N PRO A 167 -12.91 3.34 7.37
CA PRO A 167 -12.72 3.41 5.93
C PRO A 167 -11.91 4.66 5.55
N GLY A 168 -10.86 4.45 4.76
CA GLY A 168 -10.13 5.52 4.10
C GLY A 168 -10.91 6.07 2.92
N LEU A 169 -10.68 7.34 2.59
CA LEU A 169 -11.25 8.00 1.42
C LEU A 169 -10.18 8.30 0.39
N SER A 170 -10.50 8.06 -0.89
CA SER A 170 -9.62 8.41 -2.00
C SER A 170 -10.35 9.10 -3.14
N ALA A 171 -9.83 10.24 -3.59
CA ALA A 171 -10.28 10.89 -4.82
C ALA A 171 -9.72 10.15 -6.04
N LEU A 172 -10.60 9.75 -6.97
CA LEU A 172 -10.22 9.08 -8.22
C LEU A 172 -10.13 10.10 -9.35
N ILE A 173 -8.98 10.13 -10.01
CA ILE A 173 -8.70 11.00 -11.15
C ILE A 173 -8.16 10.14 -12.31
N VAL A 174 -8.66 10.39 -13.52
CA VAL A 174 -8.14 9.78 -14.75
C VAL A 174 -7.31 10.82 -15.51
N ALA A 175 -6.06 10.50 -15.79
CA ALA A 175 -5.10 11.38 -16.44
C ALA A 175 -4.39 10.64 -17.59
N SER A 176 -3.85 11.38 -18.55
CA SER A 176 -3.03 10.77 -19.59
C SER A 176 -1.68 10.32 -19.03
N GLY A 177 -0.97 11.23 -18.37
CA GLY A 177 0.31 11.01 -17.72
C GLY A 177 0.57 12.08 -16.66
N PRO A 178 1.74 12.03 -16.00
CA PRO A 178 2.12 13.06 -15.03
C PRO A 178 2.44 14.38 -15.73
N SER A 179 2.03 15.50 -15.13
CA SER A 179 2.38 16.84 -15.65
C SER A 179 3.76 17.28 -15.18
N GLN A 180 4.14 16.91 -13.95
CA GLN A 180 5.47 17.15 -13.41
C GLN A 180 5.88 16.02 -12.47
N VAL A 181 7.11 15.54 -12.60
CA VAL A 181 7.71 14.58 -11.66
C VAL A 181 8.92 15.25 -11.03
N SER A 182 8.82 15.59 -9.75
CA SER A 182 9.97 16.05 -8.97
C SER A 182 10.50 14.87 -8.15
N ARG A 183 11.65 14.35 -8.57
CA ARG A 183 12.35 13.31 -7.80
C ARG A 183 12.98 13.96 -6.59
N THR A 184 12.41 13.74 -5.42
CA THR A 184 13.06 14.02 -4.16
C THR A 184 14.36 13.21 -4.13
N ALA A 185 15.50 13.92 -4.20
CA ALA A 185 16.81 13.28 -4.19
C ALA A 185 16.95 12.43 -2.92
N GLY A 186 17.01 11.11 -3.12
CA GLY A 186 17.49 10.13 -2.15
C GLY A 186 16.73 10.08 -0.83
N ARG A 187 15.64 9.29 -0.79
CA ARG A 187 15.63 8.30 0.29
C ARG A 187 16.74 7.33 -0.09
N THR A 188 17.82 7.34 0.70
CA THR A 188 18.74 6.22 0.80
C THR A 188 17.89 4.98 0.68
N SER A 189 18.13 4.20 -0.38
CA SER A 189 17.54 2.88 -0.50
C SER A 189 17.69 2.27 0.89
N GLN A 190 16.59 2.00 1.57
CA GLN A 190 16.56 0.85 2.44
C GLN A 190 16.79 -0.32 1.48
N THR A 191 18.05 -0.52 1.10
CA THR A 191 18.59 -1.84 0.88
C THR A 191 18.12 -2.60 2.10
N GLY A 192 17.03 -3.35 1.95
CA GLY A 192 16.74 -4.47 2.83
C GLY A 192 18.07 -5.21 3.01
N PRO A 193 18.36 -5.71 4.23
CA PRO A 193 19.70 -6.12 4.63
C PRO A 193 20.38 -6.85 3.49
N ASP A 194 21.38 -6.21 2.86
CA ASP A 194 21.99 -6.71 1.63
C ASP A 194 22.43 -8.14 1.94
N TRP A 195 21.90 -9.10 1.16
CA TRP A 195 22.10 -10.53 1.42
C TRP A 195 23.60 -10.87 1.54
N ARG A 196 24.46 -10.04 0.95
CA ARG A 196 25.93 -10.07 1.10
C ARG A 196 26.38 -9.91 2.55
N TRP A 197 25.80 -8.98 3.32
CA TRP A 197 26.08 -8.84 4.75
C TRP A 197 25.55 -10.01 5.57
N MET A 198 24.42 -10.59 5.16
CA MET A 198 23.89 -11.81 5.78
C MET A 198 24.83 -12.99 5.55
N VAL A 199 25.31 -13.19 4.32
CA VAL A 199 26.31 -14.22 3.97
C VAL A 199 27.62 -13.98 4.71
N LEU A 200 28.07 -12.72 4.81
CA LEU A 200 29.26 -12.35 5.57
C LEU A 200 29.12 -12.66 7.06
N ALA A 201 27.96 -12.37 7.66
CA ALA A 201 27.68 -12.67 9.06
C ALA A 201 27.63 -14.18 9.33
N VAL A 202 27.02 -14.95 8.43
CA VAL A 202 27.00 -16.43 8.51
C VAL A 202 28.41 -16.99 8.39
N LEU A 203 29.22 -16.52 7.44
CA LEU A 203 30.62 -16.91 7.28
C LEU A 203 31.45 -16.56 8.51
N ALA A 204 31.30 -15.35 9.04
CA ALA A 204 32.01 -14.91 10.24
C ALA A 204 31.64 -15.79 11.45
N GLY A 205 30.34 -16.09 11.63
CA GLY A 205 29.88 -17.02 12.65
C GLY A 205 30.53 -18.39 12.52
N LEU A 206 30.55 -18.95 11.30
CA LEU A 206 31.12 -20.27 11.03
C LEU A 206 32.64 -20.30 11.29
N ILE A 207 33.36 -19.25 10.91
CA ILE A 207 34.80 -19.09 11.21
C ILE A 207 35.03 -19.04 12.72
N ILE A 208 34.25 -18.25 13.47
CA ILE A 208 34.36 -18.15 14.93
C ILE A 208 34.09 -19.53 15.57
N THR A 209 33.05 -20.25 15.13
CA THR A 209 32.74 -21.59 15.62
C THR A 209 33.88 -22.57 15.35
N VAL A 210 34.48 -22.55 14.16
CA VAL A 210 35.62 -23.41 13.82
C VAL A 210 36.85 -23.08 14.66
N ILE A 211 37.13 -21.80 14.90
CA ILE A 211 38.23 -21.36 15.78
C ILE A 211 38.00 -21.83 17.21
N MET A 212 36.77 -21.68 17.73
CA MET A 212 36.38 -22.18 19.06
C MET A 212 36.50 -23.70 19.16
N LEU A 213 36.06 -24.45 18.14
CA LEU A 213 36.19 -25.92 18.11
C LEU A 213 37.66 -26.36 18.06
N ARG A 214 38.50 -25.67 17.29
CA ARG A 214 39.94 -25.96 17.23
C ARG A 214 40.63 -25.64 18.55
N ARG A 215 40.25 -24.54 19.22
CA ARG A 215 40.75 -24.21 20.56
C ARG A 215 40.28 -25.19 21.62
N ALA A 216 39.02 -25.61 21.57
CA ALA A 216 38.46 -26.61 22.48
C ALA A 216 39.14 -27.98 22.30
N ARG A 217 39.47 -28.37 21.07
CA ARG A 217 40.26 -29.60 20.80
C ARG A 217 41.71 -29.51 21.28
N GLY A 218 42.27 -28.30 21.40
CA GLY A 218 43.59 -28.07 22.01
C GLY A 218 43.57 -28.13 23.54
N PHE A 219 42.41 -27.92 24.17
CA PHE A 219 42.25 -28.02 25.62
C PHE A 219 42.02 -29.48 26.03
N ARG A 220 43.13 -30.12 26.41
CA ARG A 220 43.24 -31.33 27.25
C ARG A 220 42.45 -32.55 26.77
N ARG A 221 43.20 -33.52 26.22
CA ARG A 221 42.94 -34.95 26.48
C ARG A 221 42.85 -35.11 28.00
N HIS A 222 41.65 -35.01 28.57
CA HIS A 222 41.42 -35.44 29.93
C HIS A 222 41.75 -36.93 29.93
N ASN A 223 42.77 -37.30 30.69
CA ASN A 223 43.20 -38.67 30.83
C ASN A 223 42.07 -39.40 31.57
N LEU A 224 41.12 -39.96 30.81
CA LEU A 224 39.95 -40.67 31.37
C LEU A 224 40.37 -41.85 32.27
N ARG A 225 41.65 -42.25 32.24
CA ARG A 225 42.26 -43.23 33.14
C ARG A 225 42.45 -42.73 34.57
N GLU A 226 42.51 -41.41 34.80
CA GLU A 226 42.62 -40.81 36.13
C GLU A 226 41.27 -40.51 36.80
N LEU A 227 40.15 -40.70 36.10
CA LEU A 227 38.82 -40.78 36.72
C LEU A 227 38.67 -42.16 37.39
N HIS A 228 39.55 -42.47 38.34
CA HIS A 228 39.28 -43.51 39.33
C HIS A 228 38.22 -42.96 40.29
N ALA A 229 37.07 -43.63 40.34
CA ALA A 229 36.02 -43.30 41.29
C ALA A 229 36.54 -43.56 42.71
N GLU A 230 36.97 -42.50 43.40
CA GLU A 230 37.43 -42.54 44.79
C GLU A 230 36.29 -42.86 45.79
N ARG A 231 35.07 -43.06 45.30
CA ARG A 231 33.90 -43.49 46.08
C ARG A 231 33.23 -44.66 45.39
N GLU A 232 32.98 -45.71 46.17
CA GLU A 232 32.05 -46.76 45.77
C GLU A 232 30.70 -46.12 45.37
N PRO A 233 30.16 -46.47 44.19
CA PRO A 233 28.87 -45.96 43.77
C PRO A 233 27.82 -46.40 44.79
N ARG A 234 27.21 -45.43 45.48
CA ARG A 234 26.15 -45.67 46.47
C ARG A 234 24.90 -46.35 45.88
N ILE A 235 24.79 -46.40 44.55
CA ILE A 235 23.63 -46.90 43.83
C ILE A 235 24.11 -47.94 42.83
N ASN A 236 23.73 -49.19 43.05
CA ASN A 236 24.02 -50.30 42.16
C ASN A 236 23.02 -50.31 41.00
N LEU A 237 23.26 -49.46 40.00
CA LEU A 237 22.43 -49.34 38.80
C LEU A 237 22.29 -50.66 38.03
N ALA A 238 23.22 -51.60 38.19
CA ALA A 238 23.12 -52.92 37.56
C ALA A 238 21.97 -53.74 38.17
N ALA A 239 21.78 -53.68 39.48
CA ALA A 239 20.67 -54.34 40.15
C ALA A 239 19.32 -53.70 39.77
N ASP A 240 19.25 -52.37 39.72
CA ASP A 240 18.03 -51.65 39.32
C ASP A 240 17.64 -51.93 37.86
N LEU A 241 18.62 -52.09 36.96
CA LEU A 241 18.37 -52.46 35.57
C LEU A 241 17.91 -53.91 35.43
N GLU A 242 18.45 -54.82 36.24
CA GLU A 242 18.02 -56.22 36.26
C GLU A 242 16.58 -56.34 36.80
N ASP A 243 16.24 -55.57 37.84
CA ASP A 243 14.88 -55.47 38.37
C ASP A 243 13.90 -54.86 37.36
N TRP A 244 14.33 -53.84 36.62
CA TRP A 244 13.52 -53.23 35.57
C TRP A 244 13.27 -54.22 34.42
N ALA A 245 14.29 -54.98 34.01
CA ALA A 245 14.16 -55.97 32.93
C ALA A 245 13.27 -57.16 33.32
N LYS A 246 13.16 -57.49 34.62
CA LYS A 246 12.29 -58.56 35.14
C LYS A 246 10.84 -58.12 35.35
N ARG A 247 10.53 -56.82 35.32
CA ARG A 247 9.13 -56.36 35.38
C ARG A 247 8.46 -56.69 34.06
N GLU A 248 7.57 -57.68 34.09
CA GLU A 248 6.63 -57.88 33.00
C GLU A 248 5.85 -56.58 32.77
N PRO A 249 5.76 -56.10 31.52
CA PRO A 249 5.01 -54.90 31.22
C PRO A 249 3.56 -55.12 31.67
N PRO A 250 2.93 -54.13 32.33
CA PRO A 250 1.55 -54.27 32.78
C PRO A 250 0.67 -54.63 31.57
N ASP A 251 -0.20 -55.62 31.74
CA ASP A 251 -1.14 -56.07 30.72
C ASP A 251 -1.79 -54.85 30.07
N CYS A 252 -1.50 -54.66 28.79
CA CYS A 252 -1.99 -53.52 28.05
C CYS A 252 -3.52 -53.61 28.09
N PRO A 253 -4.23 -52.62 28.68
CA PRO A 253 -5.68 -52.68 28.73
C PRO A 253 -6.21 -52.77 27.30
N PRO A 254 -7.20 -53.63 27.05
CA PRO A 254 -7.73 -53.81 25.71
C PRO A 254 -8.20 -52.46 25.16
N PRO A 255 -8.01 -52.20 23.86
CA PRO A 255 -8.37 -50.93 23.25
C PRO A 255 -9.84 -50.61 23.54
N GLN A 256 -10.08 -49.52 24.26
CA GLN A 256 -11.42 -49.01 24.51
C GLN A 256 -12.06 -48.67 23.15
N LYS A 257 -13.25 -49.23 22.91
CA LYS A 257 -14.01 -48.90 21.71
C LYS A 257 -14.38 -47.42 21.76
N PRO A 258 -14.18 -46.66 20.67
CA PRO A 258 -14.56 -45.27 20.60
C PRO A 258 -16.09 -45.17 20.63
N GLY A 259 -16.66 -44.75 21.76
CA GLY A 259 -18.11 -44.62 21.88
C GLY A 259 -18.63 -44.24 23.26
N ASP A 260 -17.94 -44.60 24.34
CA ASP A 260 -18.43 -44.33 25.70
C ASP A 260 -17.56 -43.30 26.41
N ALA A 261 -17.92 -42.03 26.24
CA ALA A 261 -17.60 -40.98 27.21
C ALA A 261 -18.92 -40.30 27.61
N PRO A 262 -19.12 -40.01 28.91
CA PRO A 262 -20.38 -39.47 29.45
C PRO A 262 -20.69 -38.04 28.98
#